data_AF-A0A0F9B085-F1
#
_entry.id   AF-A0A0F9B085-F1
#
_cell.length_a   1.000
_cell.length_b   1.000
_cell.length_c   1.000
_cell.angle_alpha   90.00
_cell.angle_beta   90.00
_cell.angle_gamma   90.00
#
_symmetry.space_group_name_H-M   'P 1'
#
loop_
_entity.id
_entity.type
_entity.pdbx_description
1 polymer ?
#
loop_
_entity_poly.entity_id
_entity_poly.type
_entity_poly.pdbx_seq_one_letter_code
_entity_poly.pdbx_strand_id
1 'polypeptide(L)'
;MKAKKRIFFIPNDSKKEYDKFIGFHINNFYNLKLTLFGLQNSVTKSMLLREALFQYLDKFSNEDMIEEIAQKAYYIWMANYKDLNVFKCDLENDLRSRDLCDDLINKIIINFEKIKQANGS
;
A
#
# COMPACT_ATOMS: atom_id res chain seq x y z
N MET A 1 -7.08 25.35 -18.58
CA MET A 1 -6.49 23.98 -18.53
C MET A 1 -6.85 23.37 -17.19
N LYS A 2 -7.61 22.26 -17.16
CA LYS A 2 -8.00 21.60 -15.91
C LYS A 2 -6.79 20.85 -15.35
N ALA A 3 -6.38 21.17 -14.12
CA ALA A 3 -5.30 20.45 -13.45
C ALA A 3 -5.67 18.97 -13.29
N LYS A 4 -4.83 18.07 -13.81
CA LYS A 4 -4.95 16.62 -13.57
C LYS A 4 -4.77 16.38 -12.06
N LYS A 5 -5.83 15.96 -11.38
CA LYS A 5 -5.77 15.55 -9.96
C LYS A 5 -4.92 14.29 -9.87
N ARG A 6 -3.72 14.40 -9.29
CA ARG A 6 -2.80 13.29 -9.07
C ARG A 6 -3.25 12.51 -7.82
N ILE A 7 -3.30 11.19 -7.93
CA ILE A 7 -3.80 10.28 -6.88
C ILE A 7 -2.89 10.24 -5.65
N PHE A 8 -1.60 10.47 -5.84
CA PHE A 8 -0.60 10.41 -4.77
C PHE A 8 0.16 11.73 -4.71
N PHE A 9 -0.25 12.59 -3.78
CA PHE A 9 0.54 13.72 -3.33
C PHE A 9 0.92 13.45 -1.87
N ILE A 10 2.20 13.23 -1.60
CA ILE A 10 2.75 13.19 -0.24
C ILE A 10 3.94 14.16 -0.22
N PRO A 11 3.96 15.15 0.70
CA PRO A 11 5.08 16.04 0.85
C PRO A 11 6.20 15.38 1.66
N ASN A 12 7.43 15.51 1.12
CA ASN A 12 8.73 15.33 1.76
C ASN A 12 9.13 13.94 2.26
N ASP A 13 9.80 13.19 1.39
CA ASP A 13 10.85 12.25 1.78
C ASP A 13 12.22 12.93 1.66
N SER A 14 12.75 13.43 2.77
CA SER A 14 14.18 13.74 2.88
C SER A 14 14.88 12.65 3.69
N LYS A 15 15.74 11.88 3.01
CA LYS A 15 16.73 10.96 3.58
C LYS A 15 17.71 11.72 4.46
N LYS A 16 17.83 11.34 5.74
CA LYS A 16 19.07 11.46 6.53
C LYS A 16 19.19 10.31 7.54
N GLU A 17 20.37 9.72 7.49
CA GLU A 17 21.00 8.67 8.30
C GLU A 17 20.61 8.61 9.79
N TYR A 18 19.61 7.79 10.11
CA TYR A 18 19.41 7.23 11.44
C TYR A 18 18.92 5.79 11.27
N ASP A 19 19.31 4.88 12.16
CA ASP A 19 18.35 3.85 12.61
C ASP A 19 17.24 4.62 13.35
N LYS A 20 16.29 5.18 12.60
CA LYS A 20 15.25 6.08 13.13
C LYS A 20 14.54 5.37 14.30
N PHE A 21 14.64 5.94 15.49
CA PHE A 21 13.86 5.47 16.63
C PHE A 21 12.40 5.86 16.40
N ILE A 22 11.53 4.87 16.25
CA ILE A 22 10.08 5.07 16.17
C ILE A 22 9.50 4.69 17.53
N GLY A 23 8.99 5.69 18.24
CA GLY A 23 8.22 5.48 19.45
C GLY A 23 6.80 5.05 19.12
N PHE A 24 6.29 4.03 19.82
CA PHE A 24 4.91 3.58 19.69
C PHE A 24 4.21 3.62 21.04
N HIS A 25 2.94 4.01 21.05
CA HIS A 25 2.07 3.81 22.20
C HIS A 25 1.45 2.43 22.12
N ILE A 26 1.80 1.58 23.07
CA ILE A 26 1.27 0.22 23.17
C ILE A 26 0.43 0.15 24.45
N ASN A 27 -0.78 -0.39 24.34
CA ASN A 27 -1.61 -0.65 25.51
C ASN A 27 -0.85 -1.57 26.50
N ASN A 28 -0.96 -1.26 27.80
CA ASN A 28 -0.24 -1.96 28.87
C ASN A 28 -0.40 -3.48 28.82
N PHE A 29 -1.57 -3.99 28.45
CA PHE A 29 -1.82 -5.43 28.29
C PHE A 29 -0.91 -6.07 27.22
N TYR A 30 -0.82 -5.46 26.04
CA TYR A 30 0.05 -5.94 24.95
C TYR A 30 1.53 -5.72 25.26
N ASN A 31 1.88 -4.62 25.93
CA ASN A 31 3.26 -4.38 26.39
C ASN A 31 3.72 -5.46 27.38
N LEU A 32 2.85 -5.87 28.33
CA LEU A 32 3.15 -6.95 29.26
C LEU A 32 3.32 -8.28 28.51
N LYS A 33 2.42 -8.61 27.58
CA LYS A 33 2.55 -9.82 26.74
C LYS A 33 3.87 -9.86 25.96
N LEU A 34 4.25 -8.76 25.31
CA LEU A 34 5.53 -8.66 24.59
C LEU A 34 6.73 -8.83 25.53
N THR A 35 6.63 -8.33 26.76
CA THR A 35 7.67 -8.50 27.79
C THR A 35 7.84 -9.97 28.14
N LEU A 36 6.74 -10.64 28.50
CA LEU A 36 6.76 -12.03 28.93
C LEU A 36 7.23 -12.96 27.80
N PHE A 37 6.75 -12.73 26.58
CA PHE A 37 7.16 -13.50 25.41
C PHE A 37 8.64 -13.30 25.08
N GLY A 38 9.14 -12.06 25.18
CA GLY A 38 10.57 -11.76 25.01
C GLY A 38 11.46 -12.45 26.03
N LEU A 39 11.05 -12.46 27.30
CA LEU A 39 11.74 -13.18 28.37
C LEU A 39 11.77 -14.70 28.13
N GLN A 40 10.65 -15.29 27.74
CA GLN A 40 10.55 -16.74 27.47
C GLN A 40 11.45 -17.18 26.31
N ASN A 41 11.58 -16.35 25.28
CA ASN A 41 12.31 -16.69 24.05
C ASN A 41 13.71 -16.06 23.99
N SER A 42 14.17 -15.41 25.06
CA SER A 42 15.45 -14.68 25.09
C SER A 42 15.62 -13.66 23.95
N VAL A 43 14.55 -12.96 23.60
CA VAL A 43 14.51 -11.94 22.54
C VAL A 43 14.00 -10.60 23.06
N THR A 44 14.49 -9.50 22.48
CA THR A 44 14.05 -8.17 22.88
C THR A 44 12.69 -7.80 22.30
N LYS A 45 11.96 -6.90 22.96
CA LYS A 45 10.69 -6.36 22.44
C LYS A 45 10.85 -5.75 21.04
N SER A 46 11.96 -5.05 20.80
CA SER A 46 12.24 -4.43 19.51
C SER A 46 12.41 -5.46 18.40
N MET A 47 13.02 -6.62 18.68
CA MET A 47 13.14 -7.72 17.72
C MET A 47 11.77 -8.33 17.40
N LEU A 48 10.94 -8.56 18.42
CA LEU A 48 9.58 -9.07 18.24
C LEU A 48 8.70 -8.13 17.43
N LEU A 49 8.78 -6.82 17.70
CA LEU A 49 8.01 -5.81 16.95
C LEU A 49 8.53 -5.67 15.52
N ARG A 50 9.85 -5.77 15.31
CA ARG A 50 10.44 -5.75 13.97
C ARG A 50 9.99 -6.96 13.16
N GLU A 51 10.00 -8.15 13.74
CA GLU A 51 9.54 -9.38 13.11
C GLU A 51 8.04 -9.32 12.80
N ALA A 52 7.23 -8.86 13.75
CA ALA A 52 5.79 -8.67 13.53
C ALA A 52 5.51 -7.63 12.44
N LEU A 53 6.30 -6.55 12.38
CA LEU A 53 6.21 -5.55 11.31
C LEU A 53 6.61 -6.15 9.96
N PHE A 54 7.67 -6.95 9.89
CA PHE A 54 8.05 -7.62 8.64
C PHE A 54 7.01 -8.64 8.20
N GLN A 55 6.49 -9.47 9.10
CA GLN A 55 5.40 -10.39 8.78
C GLN A 55 4.11 -9.66 8.39
N TYR A 56 3.85 -8.51 9.02
CA TYR A 56 2.76 -7.64 8.61
C TYR A 56 3.01 -7.09 7.22
N LEU A 57 4.18 -6.52 6.93
CA LEU A 57 4.55 -6.01 5.60
C LEU A 57 4.60 -7.10 4.53
N ASP A 58 4.97 -8.33 4.91
CA ASP A 58 4.95 -9.52 4.05
C ASP A 58 3.51 -9.99 3.79
N LYS A 59 2.59 -9.86 4.76
CA LYS A 59 1.15 -10.10 4.57
C LYS A 59 0.44 -8.96 3.84
N PHE A 60 0.86 -7.72 4.08
CA PHE A 60 0.47 -6.51 3.35
C PHE A 60 1.17 -6.44 1.98
N SER A 61 1.99 -7.44 1.63
CA SER A 61 2.90 -7.34 0.48
C SER A 61 2.10 -7.36 -0.80
N ASN A 62 2.02 -6.18 -1.39
CA ASN A 62 1.41 -5.89 -2.68
C ASN A 62 -0.10 -6.11 -2.76
N GLU A 63 -0.72 -7.17 -2.24
CA GLU A 63 -2.14 -7.46 -2.53
C GLU A 63 -3.11 -6.40 -2.01
N ASP A 64 -3.00 -6.01 -0.73
CA ASP A 64 -3.83 -4.94 -0.15
C ASP A 64 -3.59 -3.59 -0.86
N MET A 65 -2.33 -3.29 -1.20
CA MET A 65 -1.96 -2.09 -1.94
C MET A 65 -2.51 -2.12 -3.38
N ILE A 66 -2.42 -3.26 -4.05
CA ILE A 66 -2.93 -3.46 -5.41
C ILE A 66 -4.44 -3.28 -5.39
N GLU A 67 -5.14 -3.88 -4.41
CA GLU A 67 -6.58 -3.75 -4.24
C GLU A 67 -6.98 -2.29 -3.99
N GLU A 68 -6.30 -1.57 -3.09
CA GLU A 68 -6.57 -0.17 -2.81
C GLU A 68 -6.37 0.72 -4.06
N ILE A 69 -5.27 0.51 -4.80
CA ILE A 69 -4.98 1.25 -6.04
C ILE A 69 -6.02 0.93 -7.11
N ALA A 70 -6.38 -0.35 -7.27
CA ALA A 70 -7.39 -0.81 -8.21
C ALA A 70 -8.77 -0.22 -7.90
N GLN A 71 -9.14 -0.15 -6.62
CA GLN A 71 -10.41 0.43 -6.17
C GLN A 71 -10.48 1.94 -6.45
N LYS A 72 -9.39 2.67 -6.18
CA LYS A 72 -9.27 4.09 -6.53
C LYS A 72 -9.35 4.31 -8.03
N ALA A 73 -8.67 3.49 -8.81
CA ALA A 73 -8.73 3.51 -10.28
C ALA A 73 -10.17 3.30 -10.77
N TYR A 74 -10.90 2.35 -10.19
CA TYR A 74 -12.31 2.10 -10.49
C TYR A 74 -13.20 3.32 -10.25
N TYR A 75 -13.08 3.99 -9.10
CA TYR A 75 -13.88 5.19 -8.82
C TYR A 75 -13.54 6.36 -9.75
N ILE A 76 -12.27 6.53 -10.12
CA ILE A 76 -11.85 7.57 -11.05
C ILE A 76 -12.39 7.31 -12.45
N TRP A 77 -12.34 6.06 -12.91
CA TRP A 77 -12.92 5.64 -14.18
C TRP A 77 -14.42 5.94 -14.21
N MET A 78 -15.18 5.45 -13.22
CA MET A 78 -16.63 5.66 -13.12
C MET A 78 -17.01 7.15 -13.16
N ALA A 79 -16.24 8.01 -12.48
CA ALA A 79 -16.57 9.42 -12.36
C ALA A 79 -16.20 10.26 -13.58
N ASN A 80 -15.20 9.85 -14.38
CA ASN A 80 -14.56 10.77 -15.33
C ASN A 80 -14.37 10.23 -16.75
N TYR A 81 -14.51 8.92 -16.97
CA TYR A 81 -14.17 8.30 -18.25
C TYR A 81 -15.40 7.64 -18.90
N LYS A 82 -15.56 7.90 -20.20
CA LYS A 82 -16.58 7.25 -21.04
C LYS A 82 -16.06 5.99 -21.73
N ASP A 83 -14.74 5.91 -21.93
CA ASP A 83 -14.07 4.82 -22.63
C ASP A 83 -13.06 4.15 -21.68
N LEU A 84 -13.20 2.83 -21.54
CA LEU A 84 -12.38 1.98 -20.70
C LEU A 84 -10.95 1.82 -21.22
N ASN A 85 -10.78 1.71 -22.54
CA ASN A 85 -9.47 1.49 -23.15
C ASN A 85 -8.59 2.73 -23.00
N VAL A 86 -9.18 3.91 -23.20
CA VAL A 86 -8.49 5.18 -22.97
C VAL A 86 -8.06 5.31 -21.51
N PHE A 87 -8.94 4.93 -20.56
CA PHE A 87 -8.59 4.95 -19.14
C PHE A 87 -7.44 3.98 -18.79
N LYS A 88 -7.46 2.75 -19.30
CA LYS A 88 -6.40 1.76 -19.03
C LYS A 88 -5.05 2.23 -19.55
N CYS A 89 -4.99 2.76 -20.77
CA CYS A 89 -3.76 3.33 -21.32
C CYS A 89 -3.24 4.50 -20.47
N ASP A 90 -4.11 5.40 -20.02
CA ASP A 90 -3.75 6.49 -19.10
C ASP A 90 -3.23 5.97 -17.75
N LEU A 91 -3.88 4.95 -17.20
CA LEU A 91 -3.51 4.33 -15.92
C LEU A 91 -2.15 3.62 -16.02
N GLU A 92 -1.93 2.81 -17.04
CA GLU A 92 -0.63 2.15 -17.27
C GLU A 92 0.50 3.18 -17.41
N ASN A 93 0.27 4.26 -18.15
CA ASN A 93 1.25 5.33 -18.31
C ASN A 93 1.55 6.06 -17.00
N ASP A 94 0.52 6.35 -16.18
CA ASP A 94 0.71 6.98 -14.86
C ASP A 94 1.48 6.06 -13.91
N LEU A 95 1.16 4.76 -13.91
CA LEU A 95 1.85 3.77 -13.07
C LEU A 95 3.31 3.58 -13.52
N ARG A 96 3.59 3.49 -14.84
CA ARG A 96 4.96 3.43 -15.37
C ARG A 96 5.79 4.67 -15.05
N SER A 97 5.17 5.85 -15.06
CA SER A 97 5.86 7.11 -14.71
C SER A 97 6.35 7.17 -13.26
N ARG A 98 5.95 6.19 -12.43
CA ARG A 98 6.34 6.03 -11.03
C ARG A 98 7.32 4.87 -10.82
N ASP A 99 7.94 4.38 -11.88
CA ASP A 99 8.89 3.27 -11.87
C ASP A 99 8.30 1.98 -11.26
N LEU A 100 6.98 1.80 -11.34
CA LEU A 100 6.34 0.52 -11.01
C LEU A 100 6.69 -0.51 -12.09
N CYS A 101 7.07 -1.72 -11.67
CA CYS A 101 7.36 -2.80 -12.61
C CYS A 101 6.08 -3.27 -13.33
N ASP A 102 6.23 -3.74 -14.57
CA ASP A 102 5.11 -4.19 -15.39
C ASP A 102 4.28 -5.31 -14.70
N ASP A 103 4.91 -6.18 -13.92
CA ASP A 103 4.21 -7.22 -13.15
C ASP A 103 3.21 -6.64 -12.15
N LEU A 104 3.60 -5.58 -11.44
CA LEU A 104 2.75 -4.93 -10.45
C LEU A 104 1.64 -4.13 -11.14
N ILE A 105 1.95 -3.48 -12.26
CA ILE A 105 0.97 -2.79 -13.10
C ILE A 105 -0.10 -3.78 -13.58
N ASN A 106 0.32 -4.93 -14.12
CA ASN A 106 -0.59 -5.97 -14.58
C ASN A 106 -1.52 -6.45 -13.47
N LYS A 107 -1.00 -6.66 -12.25
CA LYS A 107 -1.83 -7.04 -11.09
C LYS A 107 -2.86 -5.96 -10.74
N ILE A 108 -2.50 -4.67 -10.80
CA ILE A 108 -3.42 -3.55 -10.57
C ILE A 108 -4.53 -3.53 -11.62
N ILE A 109 -4.18 -3.70 -12.91
CA ILE A 109 -5.16 -3.75 -14.01
C ILE A 109 -6.11 -4.95 -13.86
N ILE A 110 -5.59 -6.12 -13.49
CA ILE A 110 -6.39 -7.32 -13.25
C ILE A 110 -7.36 -7.11 -12.08
N ASN A 111 -6.90 -6.57 -10.96
CA ASN A 111 -7.78 -6.32 -9.81
C ASN A 111 -8.80 -5.22 -10.11
N PHE A 112 -8.44 -4.20 -10.91
CA PHE A 112 -9.40 -3.20 -11.38
C PHE A 112 -10.54 -3.85 -12.18
N GLU A 113 -10.22 -4.76 -13.11
CA GLU A 113 -11.24 -5.49 -13.88
C GLU A 113 -12.13 -6.36 -12.99
N LYS A 114 -11.57 -7.04 -11.97
CA LYS A 114 -12.35 -7.79 -11.00
C LYS A 114 -13.32 -6.90 -10.22
N ILE A 115 -12.85 -5.76 -9.74
CA ILE A 115 -13.69 -4.79 -9.02
C ILE A 115 -14.80 -4.27 -9.94
N LYS A 116 -14.49 -3.94 -11.19
CA LYS A 116 -15.48 -3.50 -12.18
C LYS A 116 -16.56 -4.57 -12.40
N GLN A 117 -16.16 -5.82 -12.64
CA GLN A 117 -17.09 -6.95 -12.83
C GLN A 117 -17.98 -7.17 -11.61
N ALA A 118 -17.42 -7.08 -10.40
CA ALA A 118 -18.16 -7.21 -9.15
C ALA A 118 -19.21 -6.10 -8.95
N ASN A 119 -18.98 -4.91 -9.52
CA ASN A 119 -19.87 -3.76 -9.41
C ASN A 119 -20.81 -3.57 -10.62
N GLY A 120 -20.88 -4.53 -11.54
CA GLY A 120 -21.91 -4.58 -12.59
C GLY A 120 -21.86 -3.45 -13.63
N SER A 121 -20.68 -2.90 -13.92
CA SER A 121 -20.46 -1.83 -14.92
C SER A 121 -19.67 -2.31 -16.14
#